data_AF-A0A673FUQ7-F1
#
_entry.id   AF-A0A673FUQ7-F1
#
_cell.length_a   1.000
_cell.length_b   1.000
_cell.length_c   1.000
_cell.angle_alpha   90.00
_cell.angle_beta   90.00
_cell.angle_gamma   90.00
#
_symmetry.space_group_name_H-M   'P 1'
#
loop_
_entity.id
_entity.type
_entity.pdbx_description
1 polymer ?
#
loop_
_entity_poly.entity_id
_entity_poly.type
_entity_poly.pdbx_seq_one_letter_code
_entity_poly.pdbx_strand_id
1 'polypeptide(L)' 'MGEKSVMALAGIGEVLGKRLEEKGFDKAYVVLGQFLVLRKDEELFREWLKDTCGANTKQQGDCYSCLREWCDSFL' A
#
# COMPACT_ATOMS: atom_id res chain seq x y z
N MET A 1 -4.96 -11.36 -2.87
CA MET A 1 -4.86 -10.59 -1.60
C MET A 1 -6.00 -10.86 -0.63
N GLY A 2 -7.20 -11.24 -1.08
CA GLY A 2 -8.31 -11.64 -0.19
C GLY A 2 -8.63 -10.59 0.88
N GLU A 3 -9.19 -11.01 2.01
CA GLU A 3 -9.57 -10.13 3.14
C GLU A 3 -8.42 -9.81 4.11
N LYS A 4 -7.16 -9.91 3.65
CA LYS A 4 -5.99 -9.61 4.50
C LYS A 4 -6.03 -8.15 4.97
N SER A 5 -5.67 -7.93 6.24
CA SER A 5 -5.47 -6.58 6.78
C SER A 5 -4.42 -5.82 5.98
N VAL A 6 -4.54 -4.49 5.93
CA VAL A 6 -3.55 -3.59 5.34
C VAL A 6 -2.15 -3.78 5.91
N MET A 7 -2.03 -4.22 7.16
CA MET A 7 -0.76 -4.52 7.84
C MET A 7 -0.04 -5.75 7.28
N ALA A 8 -0.70 -6.53 6.41
CA ALA A 8 -0.06 -7.66 5.72
C ALA A 8 0.80 -7.21 4.53
N LEU A 9 0.72 -5.94 4.12
CA LEU A 9 1.57 -5.38 3.06
C LEU A 9 2.97 -5.12 3.59
N ALA A 10 3.99 -5.48 2.80
CA ALA A 10 5.37 -5.16 3.14
C ALA A 10 5.53 -3.65 3.31
N GLY A 11 6.37 -3.23 4.26
CA GLY A 11 6.55 -1.82 4.60
C GLY A 11 5.44 -1.20 5.47
N ILE A 12 4.29 -1.87 5.65
CA ILE A 12 3.16 -1.36 6.46
C ILE A 12 3.12 -2.06 7.82
N GLY A 13 3.79 -1.48 8.81
CA GLY A 13 3.69 -1.90 10.21
C GLY A 13 2.45 -1.32 10.92
N GLU A 14 2.27 -1.67 12.19
CA GLU A 14 1.09 -1.31 13.00
C GLU A 14 0.77 0.20 12.99
N VAL A 15 1.79 1.06 13.11
CA VAL A 15 1.62 2.52 13.14
C VAL A 15 1.08 3.06 11.82
N LEU A 16 1.62 2.59 10.69
CA LEU A 16 1.15 3.02 9.36
C LEU A 16 -0.21 2.39 9.04
N GLY A 17 -0.40 1.13 9.43
CA GLY A 17 -1.64 0.40 9.26
C GLY A 17 -2.82 1.08 9.96
N LYS A 18 -2.65 1.51 11.22
CA LYS A 18 -3.69 2.25 11.95
C LYS A 18 -4.08 3.56 11.26
N ARG A 19 -3.10 4.32 10.75
CA ARG A 19 -3.36 5.57 10.00
C ARG A 19 -4.07 5.31 8.67
N LEU A 20 -3.77 4.18 8.02
CA LEU A 20 -4.46 3.74 6.81
C LEU A 20 -5.90 3.32 7.12
N GLU A 21 -6.10 2.53 8.19
CA GLU A 21 -7.43 2.13 8.70
C GLU A 21 -8.31 3.35 9.03
N GLU A 22 -7.76 4.35 9.74
CA GLU A 22 -8.44 5.62 10.04
C GLU A 22 -8.88 6.39 8.78
N LYS A 23 -8.20 6.18 7.66
CA LYS A 23 -8.52 6.76 6.35
C LYS A 23 -9.37 5.85 5.46
N GLY A 24 -9.83 4.71 5.97
CA GLY A 24 -10.68 3.75 5.25
C GLY A 24 -9.92 2.71 4.41
N PHE A 25 -8.60 2.59 4.61
CA PHE A 25 -7.74 1.59 3.96
C PHE A 25 -7.43 0.43 4.94
N ASP A 26 -8.46 -0.26 5.41
CA ASP A 26 -8.34 -1.32 6.42
C ASP A 26 -7.89 -2.68 5.84
N LYS A 27 -8.16 -2.92 4.56
CA LYS A 27 -7.77 -4.14 3.84
C LYS A 27 -6.69 -3.89 2.80
N ALA A 28 -5.82 -4.89 2.61
CA ALA A 28 -4.76 -4.85 1.60
C ALA A 28 -5.31 -4.61 0.18
N TYR A 29 -6.50 -5.13 -0.14
CA TYR A 29 -7.11 -4.92 -1.45
C TYR A 29 -7.55 -3.46 -1.69
N VAL A 30 -7.84 -2.69 -0.64
CA VAL A 30 -8.23 -1.27 -0.79
C VAL A 30 -7.01 -0.45 -1.20
N VAL A 31 -5.85 -0.73 -0.60
CA VAL A 31 -4.57 -0.12 -1.00
C VAL A 31 -4.16 -0.57 -2.41
N LEU A 32 -4.37 -1.84 -2.75
CA LEU A 32 -4.20 -2.32 -4.12
C LEU A 32 -5.11 -1.55 -5.10
N GLY A 33 -6.37 -1.29 -4.74
CA GLY A 33 -7.28 -0.49 -5.57
C GLY A 33 -6.70 0.90 -5.86
N GLN A 34 -6.18 1.58 -4.84
CA GLN A 34 -5.53 2.87 -5.00
C GLN A 34 -4.27 2.79 -5.88
N PHE A 35 -3.45 1.76 -5.70
CA PHE A 35 -2.29 1.48 -6.54
C PHE A 35 -2.67 1.34 -8.03
N LEU A 36 -3.79 0.68 -8.31
CA LEU A 36 -4.31 0.51 -9.68
C LEU A 36 -4.90 1.81 -10.25
N VAL A 37 -5.58 2.63 -9.43
CA VAL A 37 -6.06 3.97 -9.83
C VAL A 37 -4.89 4.86 -10.27
N LEU A 38 -3.77 4.77 -9.57
CA LEU A 38 -2.51 5.44 -9.91
C LEU A 38 -1.75 4.77 -11.06
N ARG A 39 -2.37 3.82 -11.77
CA ARG A 39 -1.80 3.10 -12.93
C ARG A 39 -0.48 2.41 -12.63
N LYS A 40 -0.28 1.96 -11.38
CA LYS A 40 0.96 1.34 -10.90
C LYS A 40 2.18 2.28 -10.98
N ASP A 41 1.96 3.59 -11.07
CA ASP A 41 3.04 4.57 -11.10
C ASP A 41 3.77 4.63 -9.76
N GLU A 42 5.09 4.46 -9.79
CA GLU A 42 5.90 4.37 -8.57
C GLU A 42 5.94 5.70 -7.82
N GLU A 43 6.17 6.80 -8.51
CA GLU A 43 6.35 8.10 -7.86
C GLU A 43 5.04 8.56 -7.22
N LEU A 44 3.94 8.49 -7.98
CA LEU A 44 2.60 8.86 -7.49
C LEU A 44 2.16 7.98 -6.32
N PHE A 45 2.41 6.67 -6.37
CA PHE A 45 2.02 5.79 -5.27
C PHE A 45 2.83 6.06 -4.00
N ARG A 46 4.13 6.30 -4.14
CA ARG A 46 5.02 6.57 -3.00
C ARG A 46 4.71 7.90 -2.35
N GLU A 47 4.43 8.93 -3.16
CA GLU A 47 3.95 10.22 -2.67
C GLU A 47 2.59 10.08 -1.95
N TRP A 48 1.63 9.39 -2.57
CA TRP A 48 0.34 9.12 -1.95
C TRP A 48 0.48 8.39 -0.61
N LEU A 49 1.34 7.37 -0.52
CA LEU A 49 1.51 6.60 0.72
C LEU A 49 2.16 7.45 1.82
N LYS A 50 3.11 8.32 1.45
CA LYS A 50 3.71 9.29 2.36
C LYS A 50 2.67 10.26 2.91
N ASP A 51 1.84 10.85 2.05
CA ASP A 51 0.84 11.84 2.46
C ASP A 51 -0.32 11.19 3.22
N THR A 52 -0.60 9.92 2.92
CA THR A 52 -1.70 9.18 3.53
C THR A 52 -1.35 8.68 4.93
N CYS A 53 -0.19 8.06 5.14
CA CYS A 53 0.14 7.48 6.45
C CYS A 53 1.49 7.90 7.02
N GLY A 54 2.25 8.77 6.34
CA GLY A 54 3.57 9.22 6.78
C GLY A 54 4.66 8.18 6.56
N ALA A 55 4.49 7.29 5.57
CA ALA A 55 5.48 6.26 5.25
C ALA A 55 6.81 6.91 4.84
N ASN A 56 7.93 6.37 5.34
CA ASN A 56 9.27 6.78 4.93
C ASN A 56 9.69 6.11 3.60
N THR A 57 10.82 6.55 3.03
CA THR A 57 11.33 6.08 1.73
C THR A 57 11.46 4.56 1.63
N LYS A 58 11.87 3.88 2.72
CA LYS A 58 12.01 2.42 2.74
C LYS A 58 10.65 1.74 2.74
N GLN A 59 9.76 2.15 3.63
CA GLN A 59 8.39 1.60 3.75
C GLN A 59 7.61 1.75 2.44
N GLN A 60 7.77 2.90 1.78
CA GLN A 60 7.22 3.17 0.46
C GLN A 60 7.72 2.17 -0.60
N GLY A 61 9.04 1.97 -0.68
CA GLY A 61 9.65 1.05 -1.65
C GLY A 61 9.24 -0.41 -1.41
N ASP A 62 9.22 -0.84 -0.15
CA ASP A 62 8.81 -2.19 0.24
C ASP A 62 7.33 -2.44 -0.12
N CYS A 63 6.44 -1.48 0.17
CA CYS A 63 5.02 -1.59 -0.13
C CYS A 63 4.74 -1.60 -1.64
N TYR A 64 5.38 -0.70 -2.39
CA TYR A 64 5.26 -0.62 -3.84
C TYR A 64 5.72 -1.92 -4.51
N SER A 65 6.91 -2.42 -4.13
CA SER A 65 7.48 -3.65 -4.71
C SER A 65 6.57 -4.85 -4.43
N CYS A 66 6.07 -4.97 -3.21
CA CYS A 66 5.12 -6.03 -2.82
C CYS A 66 3.84 -6.01 -3.66
N LEU A 67 3.25 -4.82 -3.89
CA LEU A 67 2.05 -4.69 -4.72
C LEU A 67 2.32 -4.96 -6.20
N ARG A 68 3.47 -4.52 -6.71
CA ARG A 68 3.88 -4.76 -8.09
C ARG A 68 4.10 -6.25 -8.36
N GLU A 69 4.88 -6.93 -7.52
CA GLU A 69 5.11 -8.38 -7.62
C GLU A 69 3.81 -9.18 -7.50
N TRP A 70 2.90 -8.75 -6.61
CA TRP A 70 1.59 -9.38 -6.49
C TRP A 70 0.76 -9.18 -7.77
N CYS A 71 0.75 -7.98 -8.37
CA CYS A 71 0.07 -7.75 -9.63
C CYS A 71 0.66 -8.64 -10.74
N ASP A 72 1.99 -8.68 -10.88
CA ASP A 72 2.65 -9.45 -11.95
C ASP A 72 2.40 -10.96 -11.84
N SER A 73 2.11 -11.46 -10.63
CA SER A 73 1.85 -12.87 -10.37
C SER A 73 0.37 -13.28 -10.48
N PHE A 74 -0.56 -12.36 -10.27
CA PHE A 74 -1.98 -12.69 -10.04
C PHE A 74 -2.99 -11.84 -10.84
N LEU A 75 -2.55 -10.81 -11.56
CA LEU A 75 -3.41 -9.91 -12.36
C LEU A 75 -2.98 -9.92 -13.83
#